data_AF-A0A8R1DFH2-F1
#
_entry.id   AF-A0A8R1DFH2-F1
#
_cell.length_a   1.000
_cell.length_b   1.000
_cell.length_c   1.000
_cell.angle_alpha   90.00
_cell.angle_beta   90.00
_cell.angle_gamma   90.00
#
_symmetry.space_group_name_H-M   'P 1'
#
loop_
_entity.id
_entity.type
_entity.pdbx_description
1 polymer ?
#
loop_
_entity_poly.entity_id
_entity_poly.type
_entity_poly.pdbx_seq_one_letter_code
_entity_poly.pdbx_strand_id
1 'polypeptide(L)'
;MYRLPATGILTHWCSRTAPSGALSLVVFFYYYSAYTVMLFPSFLSVVRLRLIICPNSPFTLILVRCCPPFIFIYPLFFTFFLVPATGICKPLDEPYPFGALMIYYFGSFHGIHNSPIYLVNVVVWMVVGGVVNAVLLLKLTSFNYQLG
;
A
#
# COMPACT_ATOMS: atom_id res chain seq x y z
N MET A 1 2.24 10.95 0.27
CA MET A 1 1.77 12.34 0.38
C MET A 1 0.27 12.27 0.57
N TYR A 2 -0.29 12.91 1.59
CA TYR A 2 -1.73 12.95 1.78
C TYR A 2 -2.24 14.34 1.41
N ARG A 3 -3.16 14.42 0.44
CA ARG A 3 -3.77 15.67 0.00
C ARG A 3 -5.00 15.92 0.86
N LEU A 4 -5.01 17.05 1.56
CA LEU A 4 -6.19 17.46 2.32
C LEU A 4 -7.18 18.14 1.36
N PRO A 5 -8.47 17.81 1.41
CA PRO A 5 -9.48 18.58 0.68
C PRO A 5 -9.48 20.02 1.22
N ALA A 6 -9.72 21.00 0.33
CA ALA A 6 -9.73 22.43 0.67
C ALA A 6 -11.01 22.80 1.45
N THR A 7 -11.22 22.22 2.63
CA THR A 7 -12.43 22.39 3.45
C THR A 7 -12.29 23.48 4.51
N GLY A 8 -11.23 24.31 4.43
CA GLY A 8 -11.01 25.48 5.30
C GLY A 8 -10.59 25.12 6.73
N ILE A 9 -11.33 24.26 7.42
CA ILE A 9 -11.11 23.87 8.82
C ILE A 9 -9.83 23.05 8.97
N LEU A 10 -9.69 21.98 8.18
CA LEU A 10 -8.49 21.14 8.18
C LEU A 10 -7.27 21.91 7.66
N THR A 11 -7.48 22.76 6.67
CA THR A 11 -6.44 23.63 6.10
C THR A 11 -5.90 24.59 7.17
N HIS A 12 -6.78 25.28 7.88
CA HIS A 12 -6.42 26.24 8.92
C HIS A 12 -5.66 25.58 10.07
N TRP A 13 -6.13 24.43 10.54
CA TRP A 13 -5.45 23.65 11.58
C TRP A 13 -4.05 23.22 11.14
N CYS A 14 -3.91 22.67 9.93
CA CYS A 14 -2.61 22.24 9.40
C CYS A 14 -1.66 23.44 9.24
N SER A 15 -2.14 24.59 8.77
CA SER A 15 -1.32 25.81 8.59
C SER A 15 -0.74 26.38 9.88
N ARG A 16 -1.41 26.16 11.02
CA ARG A 16 -0.97 26.63 12.35
C ARG A 16 -0.13 25.61 13.11
N THR A 17 -0.09 24.37 12.64
CA THR A 17 0.61 23.29 13.33
C THR A 17 2.09 23.32 12.97
N ALA A 18 2.95 23.45 13.98
CA ALA A 18 4.39 23.39 13.80
C ALA A 18 4.86 21.99 13.34
N PRO A 19 6.05 21.89 12.72
CA PRO A 19 6.63 20.60 12.33
C PRO A 19 6.67 19.65 13.53
N SER A 20 6.03 18.49 13.41
CA SER A 20 5.87 17.57 14.54
C SER A 20 5.92 16.10 14.10
N GLY A 21 6.31 15.23 15.04
CA GLY A 21 6.28 13.78 14.85
C GLY A 21 4.86 13.23 14.68
N ALA A 22 3.85 13.89 15.25
CA ALA A 22 2.44 13.52 15.06
C ALA A 22 2.01 13.63 13.60
N LEU A 23 2.48 14.65 12.88
CA LEU A 23 2.19 14.81 11.46
C LEU A 23 2.91 13.74 10.61
N SER A 24 4.12 13.33 11.02
CA SER A 24 4.85 12.20 10.41
C SER A 24 4.11 10.88 10.58
N LEU A 25 3.49 10.66 11.75
CA LEU A 25 2.67 9.49 12.04
C LEU A 25 1.42 9.40 11.15
N VAL A 26 0.80 10.52 10.78
CA VAL A 26 -0.29 10.53 9.76
C VAL A 26 0.23 10.06 8.40
N VAL A 27 1.41 10.51 7.98
CA VAL A 27 2.05 10.08 6.73
C VAL A 27 2.42 8.59 6.78
N PHE A 28 2.87 8.11 7.94
CA PHE A 28 3.16 6.70 8.18
C PHE A 28 1.91 5.84 7.97
N PHE A 29 0.79 6.16 8.62
CA PHE A 29 -0.46 5.40 8.45
C PHE A 29 -0.98 5.43 7.01
N TYR A 30 -0.82 6.55 6.31
CA TYR A 30 -1.15 6.65 4.89
C TYR A 30 -0.33 5.66 4.04
N TYR A 31 1.00 5.64 4.19
CA TYR A 31 1.83 4.70 3.42
C TYR A 31 1.61 3.26 3.86
N TYR A 32 1.47 3.00 5.15
CA TYR A 32 1.18 1.69 5.72
C TYR A 32 -0.09 1.07 5.10
N SER A 33 -1.18 1.84 5.07
CA SER A 33 -2.44 1.40 4.46
C SER A 33 -2.31 1.20 2.95
N ALA A 34 -1.62 2.08 2.23
CA ALA A 34 -1.40 1.95 0.79
C ALA A 34 -0.64 0.66 0.41
N TYR A 35 0.41 0.31 1.16
CA TYR A 35 1.13 -0.96 0.95
C TYR A 35 0.27 -2.18 1.32
N THR A 36 -0.50 -2.09 2.41
CA THR A 36 -1.40 -3.17 2.84
C THR A 36 -2.46 -3.46 1.78
N VAL A 37 -3.15 -2.43 1.29
CA VAL A 37 -4.21 -2.56 0.26
C VAL A 37 -3.67 -3.11 -1.06
N MET A 38 -2.43 -2.79 -1.42
CA MET A 38 -1.78 -3.32 -2.62
C MET A 38 -1.51 -4.84 -2.53
N LEU A 39 -1.11 -5.32 -1.36
CA LEU A 39 -0.75 -6.73 -1.13
C LEU A 39 -1.99 -7.62 -1.07
N PHE A 40 -3.07 -7.14 -0.43
CA PHE A 40 -4.29 -7.92 -0.17
C PHE A 40 -4.83 -8.66 -1.42
N PRO A 41 -5.10 -7.98 -2.56
CA PRO A 41 -5.63 -8.63 -3.75
C PRO A 41 -4.69 -9.72 -4.30
N SER A 42 -3.39 -9.44 -4.35
CA SER A 42 -2.38 -10.35 -4.88
C SER A 42 -2.28 -11.64 -4.05
N PHE A 43 -2.28 -11.52 -2.72
CA PHE A 43 -2.28 -12.67 -1.83
C PHE A 43 -3.57 -13.48 -1.94
N LEU A 44 -4.73 -12.82 -1.98
CA LEU A 44 -6.02 -13.50 -2.13
C LEU A 44 -6.09 -14.31 -3.44
N SER A 45 -5.56 -13.77 -4.54
CA SER A 45 -5.47 -14.49 -5.81
C SER A 45 -4.62 -15.76 -5.70
N VAL A 46 -3.46 -15.70 -5.03
CA VAL A 46 -2.58 -16.88 -4.84
C VAL A 46 -3.25 -17.93 -3.96
N VAL A 47 -3.86 -17.52 -2.85
CA VAL A 47 -4.59 -18.42 -1.95
C VAL A 47 -5.72 -19.13 -2.71
N ARG A 48 -6.52 -18.39 -3.49
CA ARG A 48 -7.60 -18.97 -4.30
C ARG A 48 -7.10 -20.01 -5.30
N LEU A 49 -6.04 -19.70 -6.03
CA LEU A 49 -5.44 -20.64 -6.98
C LEU A 49 -4.99 -21.93 -6.27
N ARG A 50 -4.35 -21.82 -5.11
CA ARG A 50 -3.86 -22.97 -4.35
C ARG A 50 -5.00 -23.81 -3.75
N LEU A 51 -6.07 -23.17 -3.30
CA LEU A 51 -7.26 -23.88 -2.81
C LEU A 51 -7.95 -24.69 -3.91
N ILE A 52 -7.98 -24.18 -5.16
CA ILE A 52 -8.58 -24.89 -6.30
C ILE A 52 -7.69 -26.06 -6.76
N ILE A 53 -6.37 -25.85 -6.83
CA ILE A 53 -5.45 -26.89 -7.32
C ILE A 53 -5.23 -27.99 -6.27
N CYS A 54 -4.95 -27.61 -5.03
CA CYS A 54 -4.56 -28.53 -3.96
C CYS A 54 -5.02 -27.99 -2.59
N PRO A 55 -6.28 -28.20 -2.20
CA PRO A 55 -6.82 -27.68 -0.94
C PRO A 55 -6.14 -28.29 0.29
N ASN A 56 -5.85 -29.59 0.27
CA ASN A 56 -5.32 -30.33 1.41
C ASN A 56 -3.78 -30.42 1.48
N SER A 57 -3.06 -29.57 0.74
CA SER A 57 -1.60 -29.57 0.84
C SER A 57 -1.13 -28.85 2.12
N PRO A 58 -0.09 -29.34 2.81
CA PRO A 58 0.48 -28.66 3.98
C PRO A 58 0.94 -27.24 3.63
N PHE A 59 1.39 -27.02 2.39
CA PHE A 59 1.74 -25.71 1.87
C PHE A 59 0.57 -24.74 1.81
N THR A 60 -0.64 -25.19 1.41
CA THR A 60 -1.83 -24.35 1.36
C THR A 60 -2.22 -23.89 2.78
N LEU A 61 -2.11 -24.78 3.76
CA LEU A 61 -2.34 -24.46 5.17
C LEU A 61 -1.33 -23.43 5.70
N ILE A 62 -0.03 -23.63 5.40
CA ILE A 62 1.03 -22.68 5.77
C ILE A 62 0.78 -21.33 5.13
N LEU A 63 0.43 -21.28 3.85
CA LEU A 63 0.15 -20.04 3.12
C LEU A 63 -0.99 -19.25 3.78
N VAL A 64 -2.11 -19.90 4.08
CA VAL A 64 -3.28 -19.23 4.70
C VAL A 64 -2.99 -18.78 6.13
N ARG A 65 -2.17 -19.51 6.89
CA ARG A 65 -1.88 -19.18 8.29
C ARG A 65 -0.73 -18.18 8.44
N CYS A 66 0.27 -18.24 7.57
CA CYS A 66 1.52 -17.51 7.70
C CYS A 66 1.56 -16.25 6.84
N CYS A 67 0.94 -16.22 5.65
CA CYS A 67 0.93 -15.01 4.82
C CYS A 67 0.16 -13.82 5.42
N PRO A 68 -0.98 -13.97 6.12
CA PRO A 68 -1.69 -12.84 6.70
C PRO A 68 -0.85 -11.98 7.66
N PRO A 69 -0.10 -12.53 8.65
CA PRO A 69 0.77 -11.69 9.47
C PRO A 69 1.90 -11.02 8.67
N PHE A 70 2.42 -11.66 7.62
CA PHE A 70 3.42 -11.04 6.74
C PHE A 70 2.89 -9.80 6.01
N ILE A 71 1.60 -9.75 5.65
CA ILE A 71 0.98 -8.58 5.01
C ILE A 71 1.06 -7.34 5.90
N PHE A 72 0.97 -7.50 7.22
CA PHE A 72 1.06 -6.39 8.17
C PHE A 72 2.49 -6.02 8.55
N ILE A 73 3.42 -6.99 8.52
CA ILE A 73 4.84 -6.74 8.81
C ILE A 73 5.54 -6.06 7.63
N TYR A 74 5.18 -6.43 6.40
CA TYR A 74 5.84 -5.91 5.19
C TYR A 74 5.79 -4.37 5.08
N PRO A 75 4.65 -3.68 5.26
CA PRO A 75 4.59 -2.23 5.24
C PRO A 75 5.47 -1.56 6.30
N LEU A 76 5.69 -2.20 7.46
CA LEU A 76 6.58 -1.67 8.51
C LEU A 76 8.03 -1.63 8.02
N PHE A 77 8.47 -2.67 7.32
CA PHE A 77 9.80 -2.70 6.73
C PHE A 77 9.97 -1.62 5.67
N PHE A 78 8.98 -1.42 4.80
CA PHE A 78 9.06 -0.41 3.74
C PHE A 78 8.89 1.03 4.23
N THR A 79 8.42 1.26 5.46
CA THR A 79 8.24 2.60 6.05
C THR A 79 9.38 3.03 6.98
N PHE A 80 10.46 2.25 7.08
CA PHE A 80 11.60 2.54 7.98
C PHE A 80 12.22 3.94 7.77
N PHE A 81 12.20 4.45 6.54
CA PHE A 81 12.78 5.74 6.20
C PHE A 81 12.05 6.94 6.84
N LEU A 82 10.84 6.71 7.38
CA LEU A 82 10.02 7.71 8.04
C LEU A 82 10.34 7.86 9.55
N VAL A 83 11.11 6.95 10.14
CA VAL A 83 11.46 6.98 11.58
C VAL A 83 12.15 8.28 12.00
N PRO A 84 13.18 8.80 11.29
CA PRO A 84 13.78 10.10 11.63
C PRO A 84 13.03 11.30 11.04
N ALA A 85 11.96 11.07 10.26
CA ALA A 85 11.34 12.13 9.47
C ALA A 85 10.36 12.97 10.29
N THR A 86 10.37 14.27 10.04
CA THR A 86 9.44 15.24 10.62
C THR A 86 8.36 15.60 9.60
N GLY A 87 7.10 15.57 10.03
CA GLY A 87 5.99 15.92 9.15
C GLY A 87 5.72 17.42 9.14
N ILE A 88 5.40 17.96 7.97
CA ILE A 88 5.04 19.37 7.73
C ILE A 88 3.81 19.51 6.85
N CYS A 89 3.08 20.60 7.06
CA CYS A 89 2.03 21.03 6.13
C CYS A 89 2.66 21.95 5.08
N LYS A 90 2.68 21.54 3.81
CA LYS A 90 3.15 22.35 2.69
C LYS A 90 1.95 22.75 1.81
N PRO A 91 1.87 24.00 1.33
CA PRO A 91 0.95 24.34 0.25
C PRO A 91 1.23 23.53 -1.02
N LEU A 92 0.16 23.16 -1.72
CA LEU A 92 0.25 22.61 -3.06
C LEU A 92 0.68 23.71 -4.04
N ASP A 93 1.71 23.43 -4.84
CA ASP A 93 2.18 24.34 -5.90
C ASP A 93 1.12 24.41 -7.03
N GLU A 94 1.17 25.40 -7.94
CA GLU A 94 0.20 25.56 -9.05
C GLU A 94 -0.02 24.23 -9.82
N PRO A 95 -1.25 23.88 -10.27
CA PRO A 95 -2.45 24.71 -10.51
C PRO A 95 -3.55 24.63 -9.42
N TYR A 96 -3.21 24.23 -8.20
CA TYR A 96 -4.21 24.02 -7.15
C TYR A 96 -4.70 25.33 -6.50
N PRO A 97 -5.97 25.42 -6.07
CA PRO A 97 -6.52 26.62 -5.47
C PRO A 97 -5.87 26.96 -4.13
N PHE A 98 -5.84 28.25 -3.78
CA PHE A 98 -5.35 28.73 -2.49
C PHE A 98 -6.06 28.00 -1.33
N GLY A 99 -5.27 27.49 -0.38
CA GLY A 99 -5.76 26.69 0.74
C GLY A 99 -5.74 25.17 0.51
N ALA A 100 -5.29 24.71 -0.66
CA ALA A 100 -4.90 23.31 -0.85
C ALA A 100 -3.57 23.04 -0.13
N LEU A 101 -3.60 22.18 0.90
CA LEU A 101 -2.43 21.76 1.66
C LEU A 101 -2.17 20.27 1.48
N MET A 102 -0.90 19.91 1.52
CA MET A 102 -0.44 18.53 1.63
C MET A 102 0.32 18.31 2.93
N ILE A 103 0.10 17.15 3.52
CA ILE A 103 0.96 16.65 4.59
C ILE A 103 2.16 15.98 3.92
N TYR A 104 3.34 16.55 4.17
CA TYR A 104 4.62 16.12 3.66
C TYR A 104 5.57 15.76 4.80
N TYR A 105 6.71 15.15 4.49
CA TYR A 105 7.74 14.80 5.45
C TYR A 105 9.09 15.28 4.94
N PHE A 106 9.95 15.80 5.82
CA PHE A 106 11.32 16.18 5.51
C PHE A 106 12.29 15.50 6.50
N GLY A 107 13.58 15.46 6.16
CA GLY A 107 14.57 14.78 7.00
C GLY A 107 14.44 13.25 6.99
N SER A 108 14.04 12.66 5.85
CA SER A 108 14.00 11.21 5.72
C SER A 108 15.38 10.58 5.82
N PHE A 109 15.41 9.32 6.25
CA PHE A 109 16.66 8.57 6.33
C PHE A 109 17.37 8.54 4.98
N HIS A 110 18.58 9.10 4.91
CA HIS A 110 19.40 9.20 3.69
C HIS A 110 18.70 9.86 2.48
N GLY A 111 17.72 10.74 2.71
CA GLY A 111 16.99 11.41 1.62
C GLY A 111 16.14 10.44 0.77
N ILE A 112 15.84 9.24 1.28
CA ILE A 112 15.03 8.27 0.56
C ILE A 112 13.58 8.78 0.42
N HIS A 113 13.06 8.69 -0.80
CA HIS A 113 11.68 9.03 -1.13
C HIS A 113 10.82 7.77 -1.32
N ASN A 114 9.58 7.82 -0.83
CA ASN A 114 8.65 6.69 -0.96
C ASN A 114 8.22 6.41 -2.40
N SER A 115 8.12 7.45 -3.24
CA SER A 115 7.55 7.37 -4.59
C SER A 115 8.19 6.28 -5.49
N PRO A 116 9.53 6.23 -5.67
CA PRO A 116 10.15 5.19 -6.50
C PRO A 116 9.97 3.78 -5.90
N ILE A 117 10.13 3.63 -4.58
CA ILE A 117 9.99 2.34 -3.89
C ILE A 117 8.56 1.81 -4.00
N TYR A 118 7.58 2.68 -3.78
CA TYR A 118 6.17 2.33 -3.91
C TYR A 118 5.82 1.94 -5.34
N LEU A 119 6.28 2.70 -6.34
CA LEU A 119 6.02 2.41 -7.75
C LEU A 119 6.54 1.04 -8.16
N VAL A 120 7.79 0.71 -7.80
CA VAL A 120 8.36 -0.62 -8.09
C VAL A 120 7.53 -1.73 -7.46
N ASN A 121 7.12 -1.55 -6.21
CA ASN A 121 6.30 -2.54 -5.52
C ASN A 121 4.92 -2.71 -6.18
N VAL A 122 4.25 -1.61 -6.53
CA VAL A 122 2.95 -1.66 -7.22
C VAL A 122 3.08 -2.42 -8.53
N VAL A 123 4.10 -2.13 -9.34
CA VAL A 123 4.32 -2.84 -10.62
C VAL A 123 4.57 -4.33 -10.40
N VAL A 124 5.44 -4.69 -9.46
CA VAL A 124 5.76 -6.10 -9.16
C VAL A 124 4.50 -6.87 -8.71
N TRP A 125 3.77 -6.32 -7.75
CA TRP A 125 2.57 -7.00 -7.22
C TRP A 125 1.42 -7.01 -8.23
N MET A 126 1.29 -5.99 -9.06
CA MET A 126 0.35 -5.98 -10.18
C MET A 126 0.66 -7.09 -11.19
N VAL A 127 1.93 -7.28 -11.57
CA VAL A 127 2.34 -8.36 -12.48
C VAL A 127 2.06 -9.73 -11.85
N VAL A 128 2.45 -9.94 -10.59
CA VAL A 128 2.19 -11.20 -9.87
C VAL A 128 0.70 -11.50 -9.80
N GLY A 129 -0.11 -10.52 -9.38
CA GLY A 129 -1.57 -10.65 -9.33
C GLY A 129 -2.17 -10.94 -10.71
N GLY A 130 -1.70 -10.25 -11.75
CA GLY A 130 -2.14 -10.45 -13.13
C GLY A 130 -1.86 -11.87 -13.64
N VAL A 131 -0.64 -12.37 -13.45
CA VAL A 131 -0.23 -13.72 -13.87
C VAL A 131 -1.04 -14.79 -13.13
N VAL A 132 -1.18 -14.66 -11.80
CA VAL A 132 -1.92 -15.64 -10.99
C VAL A 132 -3.39 -15.68 -11.38
N ASN A 133 -4.02 -14.53 -11.60
CA ASN A 133 -5.41 -14.48 -12.06
C ASN A 133 -5.57 -15.04 -13.48
N ALA A 134 -4.62 -14.81 -14.39
CA ALA A 134 -4.64 -15.41 -15.72
C ALA A 134 -4.58 -16.95 -15.66
N VAL A 135 -3.67 -17.51 -14.85
CA VAL A 135 -3.58 -18.98 -14.64
C VAL A 135 -4.86 -19.52 -14.02
N LEU A 136 -5.44 -18.80 -13.06
CA LEU A 136 -6.70 -19.17 -12.44
C LEU A 136 -7.84 -19.27 -13.48
N LEU A 137 -7.98 -18.28 -14.37
CA LEU A 137 -8.99 -18.30 -15.43
C LEU A 137 -8.79 -19.45 -16.43
N LEU A 138 -7.54 -19.72 -16.82
CA LEU A 138 -7.23 -20.86 -17.69
C LEU A 138 -7.60 -22.19 -17.05
N LYS A 139 -7.38 -22.35 -15.74
CA LYS A 139 -7.80 -23.56 -15.02
C LYS A 139 -9.32 -23.68 -14.93
N LEU A 140 -10.03 -22.60 -14.60
CA LEU A 140 -11.49 -22.61 -14.52
C LEU A 140 -12.15 -22.95 -15.86
N THR A 141 -11.65 -22.41 -16.96
CA THR A 141 -12.15 -22.74 -18.31
C THR A 141 -11.89 -24.20 -18.68
N SER A 142 -10.71 -24.74 -18.34
CA SER A 142 -10.42 -26.16 -18.57
C SER A 142 -11.34 -27.10 -17.78
N PHE A 143 -11.70 -26.76 -16.54
CA PHE A 143 -12.64 -27.54 -15.75
C PHE A 143 -14.06 -27.47 -16.31
N ASN A 144 -14.53 -26.29 -16.73
CA ASN A 144 -15.85 -26.14 -17.34
C ASN A 144 -15.99 -26.97 -18.63
N TYR A 145 -14.93 -27.07 -19.43
CA TYR A 145 -14.95 -27.91 -20.64
C TYR A 145 -15.06 -29.41 -20.34
N GLN A 146 -14.65 -29.88 -19.17
CA GLN A 146 -14.78 -31.29 -18.77
C GLN A 146 -16.18 -31.66 -18.26
N LEU A 147 -17.01 -30.67 -17.94
CA LEU A 147 -18.33 -30.83 -17.33
C LEU A 147 -19.50 -30.63 -18.32
N GLY A 148 -19.24 -30.12 -19.53
CA GLY A 148 -20.22 -29.96 -20.62
C GLY A 148 -19.97 -30.93 -21.75
#